data_AF-A0AAU4FJY9-F1
#
_entry.id   AF-A0AAU4FJY9-F1
#
_cell.length_a   1.000
_cell.length_b   1.000
_cell.length_c   1.000
_cell.angle_alpha   90.00
_cell.angle_beta   90.00
_cell.angle_gamma   90.00
#
_symmetry.space_group_name_H-M   'P 1'
#
loop_
_entity.id
_entity.type
_entity.pdbx_description
1 polymer ?
#
loop_
_entity_poly.entity_id
_entity_poly.type
_entity_poly.pdbx_seq_one_letter_code
_entity_poly.pdbx_strand_id
1 'polypeptide(L)'
;MLRRTQALILGLATAASAAILPMAAGQDSTAQAAVRKQVTTDYTLLRRSPASYVLGTAYRNWTVDVHGDQNNGYRWGRVFGDLNTCLWTYSGALAGDAAADDSCGAATTLPTSMFTNGQIGGSADDGATVATVAGAGCATWDGSHITGYGNVRPWDVPAGASAPVNGQVTIGQTVLWRYVSRDGNWVMVRDPRAGGTDGQGLQGWYFMPRGCLPAVLPG
;
A
#
# COMPACT_ATOMS: atom_id res chain seq x y z
N MET A 1 5.28 96.50 28.12
CA MET A 1 4.40 95.42 28.63
C MET A 1 4.96 94.09 28.14
N LEU A 2 5.15 93.15 29.08
CA LEU A 2 5.69 91.80 28.86
C LEU A 2 4.81 90.92 27.95
N ARG A 3 5.46 90.03 27.17
CA ARG A 3 5.32 88.55 27.14
C ARG A 3 5.86 88.04 25.79
N ARG A 4 7.01 87.38 25.74
CA ARG A 4 7.32 85.94 26.00
C ARG A 4 6.89 84.98 24.87
N THR A 5 7.91 84.34 24.26
CA THR A 5 7.99 82.93 23.78
C THR A 5 7.10 82.54 22.59
N GLN A 6 7.46 81.67 21.63
CA GLN A 6 8.47 80.61 21.54
C GLN A 6 8.63 80.17 20.07
N ALA A 7 9.79 79.60 19.72
CA ALA A 7 10.09 79.02 18.41
C ALA A 7 9.50 77.60 18.23
N LEU A 8 9.22 77.19 17.00
CA LEU A 8 9.20 75.77 16.62
C LEU A 8 9.56 75.60 15.14
N ILE A 9 10.71 74.98 14.88
CA ILE A 9 11.20 74.53 13.56
C ILE A 9 10.73 73.08 13.41
N LEU A 10 9.87 72.80 12.42
CA LEU A 10 9.58 71.43 11.99
C LEU A 10 10.55 71.05 10.86
N GLY A 11 11.48 70.15 11.16
CA GLY A 11 12.20 69.36 10.16
C GLY A 11 11.40 68.12 9.80
N LEU A 12 11.07 67.93 8.52
CA LEU A 12 10.55 66.68 8.00
C LEU A 12 11.72 65.69 7.79
N ALA A 13 11.71 64.58 8.52
CA ALA A 13 12.55 63.42 8.23
C ALA A 13 11.77 62.47 7.31
N THR A 14 12.29 62.22 6.11
CA THR A 14 11.83 61.17 5.20
C THR A 14 12.29 59.81 5.72
N ALA A 15 11.35 58.97 6.15
CA ALA A 15 11.63 57.57 6.47
C ALA A 15 11.65 56.74 5.17
N ALA A 16 12.79 56.13 4.87
CA ALA A 16 12.91 55.11 3.83
C ALA A 16 12.42 53.77 4.39
N SER A 17 11.29 53.27 3.88
CA SER A 17 10.78 51.94 4.20
C SER A 17 11.62 50.89 3.49
N ALA A 18 12.52 50.23 4.20
CA ALA A 18 13.12 48.98 3.75
C ALA A 18 12.04 47.89 3.79
N ALA A 19 11.60 47.43 2.62
CA ALA A 19 10.73 46.28 2.50
C ALA A 19 11.52 45.01 2.86
N ILE A 20 11.28 44.48 4.05
CA ILE A 20 11.69 43.13 4.42
C ILE A 20 10.79 42.19 3.64
N LEU A 21 11.32 41.60 2.56
CA LEU A 21 10.68 40.46 1.91
C LEU A 21 10.73 39.28 2.89
N PRO A 22 9.60 38.73 3.37
CA PRO A 22 9.64 37.47 4.06
C PRO A 22 10.12 36.42 3.05
N MET A 23 11.31 35.86 3.29
CA MET A 23 11.67 34.57 2.71
C MET A 23 10.54 33.61 3.08
N ALA A 24 9.83 33.11 2.07
CA ALA A 24 8.85 32.06 2.24
C ALA A 24 9.57 30.88 2.89
N ALA A 25 9.35 30.70 4.20
CA ALA A 25 9.61 29.47 4.89
C ALA A 25 8.92 28.36 4.09
N GLY A 26 9.65 27.27 3.85
CA GLY A 26 9.14 26.10 3.16
C GLY A 26 7.77 25.74 3.72
N GLN A 27 6.84 25.43 2.82
CA GLN A 27 5.58 24.81 3.22
C GLN A 27 5.92 23.50 3.91
N ASP A 28 6.00 23.52 5.24
CA ASP A 28 5.77 22.35 6.06
C ASP A 28 4.36 21.89 5.67
N SER A 29 4.27 20.82 4.89
CA SER A 29 3.00 20.12 4.73
C SER A 29 2.63 19.69 6.14
N THR A 30 1.64 20.35 6.75
CA THR A 30 1.10 19.90 8.03
C THR A 30 0.60 18.49 7.79
N ALA A 31 1.36 17.51 8.27
CA ALA A 31 1.01 16.10 8.31
C ALA A 31 -0.47 15.99 8.70
N GLN A 32 -1.30 15.49 7.80
CA GLN A 32 -2.72 15.35 8.09
C GLN A 32 -2.83 14.28 9.19
N ALA A 33 -3.47 14.63 10.32
CA ALA A 33 -3.65 13.69 11.43
C ALA A 33 -4.28 12.39 10.92
N ALA A 34 -3.71 11.27 11.33
CA ALA A 34 -4.17 9.94 10.95
C ALA A 34 -5.32 9.48 11.86
N VAL A 35 -6.10 8.55 11.36
CA VAL A 35 -7.13 7.87 12.15
C VAL A 35 -6.79 6.38 12.21
N ARG A 36 -6.54 5.91 13.43
CA ARG A 36 -6.29 4.50 13.71
C ARG A 36 -7.57 3.69 13.58
N LYS A 37 -7.49 2.67 12.72
CA LYS A 37 -8.55 1.70 12.44
C LYS A 37 -8.02 0.28 12.63
N GLN A 38 -8.95 -0.67 12.73
CA GLN A 38 -8.69 -2.10 12.75
C GLN A 38 -9.41 -2.76 11.57
N VAL A 39 -8.81 -3.81 11.01
CA VAL A 39 -9.48 -4.69 10.04
C VAL A 39 -10.55 -5.51 10.75
N THR A 40 -11.80 -5.39 10.32
CA THR A 40 -12.97 -6.06 10.93
C THR A 40 -13.46 -7.27 10.15
N THR A 41 -13.11 -7.37 8.87
CA THR A 41 -13.32 -8.56 8.04
C THR A 41 -12.28 -9.64 8.36
N ASP A 42 -12.44 -10.85 7.81
CA ASP A 42 -11.44 -11.92 8.00
C ASP A 42 -10.08 -11.52 7.44
N TYR A 43 -10.11 -10.85 6.28
CA TYR A 43 -8.96 -10.25 5.65
C TYR A 43 -9.38 -9.06 4.77
N THR A 44 -8.42 -8.31 4.27
CA THR A 44 -8.59 -7.32 3.21
C THR A 44 -7.32 -7.23 2.37
N LEU A 45 -7.47 -6.99 1.07
CA LEU A 45 -6.33 -6.92 0.15
C LEU A 45 -5.65 -5.56 0.22
N LEU A 46 -4.33 -5.60 0.26
CA LEU A 46 -3.47 -4.43 0.26
C LEU A 46 -2.98 -4.17 -1.16
N ARG A 47 -3.02 -2.92 -1.61
CA ARG A 47 -2.82 -2.57 -3.02
C ARG A 47 -1.85 -1.40 -3.20
N ARG A 48 -1.21 -1.34 -4.38
CA ARG A 48 -0.31 -0.23 -4.75
C ARG A 48 -1.01 1.11 -4.96
N SER A 49 -2.28 1.07 -5.35
CA SER A 49 -3.19 2.19 -5.63
C SER A 49 -4.64 1.68 -5.55
N PRO A 50 -5.65 2.55 -5.52
CA PRO A 50 -7.05 2.13 -5.53
C PRO A 50 -7.34 1.16 -6.69
N ALA A 51 -8.04 0.05 -6.40
CA ALA A 51 -8.39 -0.98 -7.37
C ALA A 51 -7.23 -1.44 -8.28
N SER A 52 -6.01 -1.60 -7.74
CA SER A 52 -4.84 -2.01 -8.52
C SER A 52 -4.16 -3.26 -7.95
N TYR A 53 -2.95 -3.56 -8.41
CA TYR A 53 -2.14 -4.72 -8.03
C TYR A 53 -2.17 -4.97 -6.52
N VAL A 54 -2.54 -6.20 -6.18
CA VAL A 54 -2.49 -6.72 -4.81
C VAL A 54 -1.03 -6.95 -4.42
N LEU A 55 -0.61 -6.37 -3.29
CA LEU A 55 0.73 -6.47 -2.74
C LEU A 55 0.79 -7.33 -1.47
N GLY A 56 -0.38 -7.70 -0.94
CA GLY A 56 -0.52 -8.63 0.16
C GLY A 56 -1.89 -8.53 0.80
N THR A 57 -1.98 -8.97 2.04
CA THR A 57 -3.22 -9.12 2.78
C THR A 57 -3.05 -8.63 4.22
N ALA A 58 -3.98 -7.80 4.67
CA ALA A 58 -4.14 -7.50 6.09
C ALA A 58 -5.24 -8.40 6.66
N TYR A 59 -5.00 -8.96 7.84
CA TYR A 59 -5.91 -9.91 8.48
C TYR A 59 -6.73 -9.21 9.57
N ARG A 60 -7.82 -9.85 9.99
CA ARG A 60 -8.65 -9.41 11.12
C ARG A 60 -7.79 -8.94 12.31
N ASN A 61 -8.19 -7.83 12.93
CA ASN A 61 -7.50 -7.18 14.05
C ASN A 61 -6.11 -6.59 13.72
N TRP A 62 -5.72 -6.51 12.45
CA TRP A 62 -4.57 -5.71 12.07
C TRP A 62 -4.91 -4.23 12.15
N THR A 63 -3.95 -3.45 12.66
CA THR A 63 -4.07 -2.01 12.78
C THR A 63 -3.72 -1.33 11.47
N VAL A 64 -4.47 -0.29 11.11
CA VAL A 64 -4.18 0.60 9.99
C VAL A 64 -4.35 2.04 10.44
N ASP A 65 -3.29 2.83 10.38
CA ASP A 65 -3.39 4.28 10.57
C ASP A 65 -3.70 4.91 9.21
N VAL A 66 -4.96 5.33 9.04
CA VAL A 66 -5.50 5.85 7.78
C VAL A 66 -5.25 7.35 7.67
N HIS A 67 -4.77 7.78 6.50
CA HIS A 67 -4.44 9.17 6.19
C HIS A 67 -5.36 9.69 5.08
N GLY A 68 -5.84 10.93 5.25
CA GLY A 68 -6.62 11.62 4.23
C GLY A 68 -7.98 11.00 3.90
N ASP A 69 -8.54 11.49 2.80
CA ASP A 69 -9.86 11.09 2.33
C ASP A 69 -9.85 9.75 1.61
N GLN A 70 -11.04 9.17 1.50
CA GLN A 70 -11.26 7.96 0.71
C GLN A 70 -11.10 8.26 -0.79
N ASN A 71 -10.48 7.34 -1.52
CA ASN A 71 -10.39 7.37 -2.96
C ASN A 71 -10.95 6.07 -3.55
N ASN A 72 -12.06 6.18 -4.30
CA ASN A 72 -12.68 5.06 -5.01
C ASN A 72 -12.94 3.80 -4.16
N GLY A 73 -13.41 3.97 -2.92
CA GLY A 73 -13.62 2.83 -2.02
C GLY A 73 -12.41 2.44 -1.16
N TYR A 74 -11.23 3.05 -1.38
CA TYR A 74 -9.98 2.70 -0.71
C TYR A 74 -9.46 3.82 0.18
N ARG A 75 -8.68 3.44 1.20
CA ARG A 75 -7.98 4.33 2.12
C ARG A 75 -6.47 4.12 2.00
N TRP A 76 -5.72 5.20 1.99
CA TRP A 76 -4.27 5.17 2.16
C TRP A 76 -3.94 5.08 3.64
N GLY A 77 -3.02 4.21 4.02
CA GLY A 77 -2.72 4.03 5.44
C GLY A 77 -1.45 3.25 5.70
N ARG A 78 -0.89 3.46 6.89
CA ARG A 78 0.17 2.61 7.43
C ARG A 78 -0.48 1.32 7.92
N VAL A 79 -0.21 0.23 7.24
CA VAL A 79 -0.68 -1.10 7.65
C VAL A 79 0.37 -1.71 8.56
N PHE A 80 0.01 -1.97 9.80
CA PHE A 80 0.86 -2.68 10.77
C PHE A 80 0.70 -4.20 10.62
N GLY A 81 1.65 -4.95 11.15
CA GLY A 81 1.72 -6.41 10.99
C GLY A 81 2.90 -6.81 10.13
N ASP A 82 2.74 -7.84 9.31
CA ASP A 82 3.87 -8.48 8.63
C ASP A 82 4.53 -7.58 7.58
N LEU A 83 3.75 -6.81 6.81
CA LEU A 83 4.28 -5.95 5.76
C LEU A 83 4.80 -4.61 6.32
N ASN A 84 4.21 -4.13 7.42
CA ASN A 84 4.55 -2.88 8.10
C ASN A 84 4.91 -1.72 7.15
N THR A 85 3.98 -1.36 6.25
CA THR A 85 4.23 -0.38 5.18
C THR A 85 2.97 0.42 4.83
N CYS A 86 3.13 1.46 4.03
CA CYS A 86 2.04 2.30 3.57
C CYS A 86 1.43 1.76 2.28
N LEU A 87 0.15 1.38 2.33
CA LEU A 87 -0.56 0.73 1.22
C LEU A 87 -2.02 1.20 1.17
N TRP A 88 -2.67 0.93 0.04
CA TRP A 88 -4.11 1.15 -0.12
C TRP A 88 -4.88 -0.08 0.35
N THR A 89 -5.97 0.13 1.08
CA THR A 89 -6.85 -0.96 1.56
C THR A 89 -8.32 -0.57 1.42
N TYR A 90 -9.20 -1.56 1.30
CA TYR A 90 -10.63 -1.33 1.14
C TYR A 90 -11.23 -0.69 2.40
N SER A 91 -11.92 0.45 2.24
CA SER A 91 -12.45 1.23 3.36
C SER A 91 -13.54 0.49 4.13
N GLY A 92 -14.33 -0.35 3.45
CA GLY A 92 -15.41 -1.12 4.09
C GLY A 92 -14.93 -2.23 5.01
N ALA A 93 -13.64 -2.57 4.97
CA ALA A 93 -13.02 -3.57 5.85
C ALA A 93 -12.48 -2.98 7.16
N LEU A 94 -12.58 -1.66 7.36
CA LEU A 94 -11.95 -0.96 8.48
C LEU A 94 -12.98 -0.33 9.42
N ALA A 95 -12.74 -0.43 10.74
CA ALA A 95 -13.51 0.28 11.75
C ALA A 95 -12.61 0.91 12.82
N GLY A 96 -13.12 1.92 13.53
CA GLY A 96 -12.39 2.70 14.53
C GLY A 96 -12.16 4.14 14.11
N ASP A 97 -11.87 4.97 15.09
CA ASP A 97 -11.82 6.43 15.00
C ASP A 97 -10.77 7.07 15.93
N ALA A 98 -9.89 6.26 16.53
CA ALA A 98 -8.87 6.77 17.44
C ALA A 98 -7.86 7.65 16.69
N ALA A 99 -7.44 8.75 17.31
CA ALA A 99 -6.43 9.63 16.72
C ALA A 99 -5.06 8.93 16.65
N ALA A 100 -4.31 9.21 15.59
CA ALA A 100 -2.94 8.76 15.40
C ALA A 100 -2.10 9.80 14.65
N ASP A 101 -0.78 9.69 14.77
CA ASP A 101 0.16 10.54 14.06
C ASP A 101 0.27 10.14 12.59
N ASP A 102 0.62 11.10 11.73
CA ASP A 102 0.95 10.81 10.35
C ASP A 102 2.19 9.90 10.26
N SER A 103 2.09 8.86 9.44
CA SER A 103 3.11 7.83 9.25
C SER A 103 3.34 7.46 7.78
N CYS A 104 2.59 8.07 6.86
CA CYS A 104 2.69 7.80 5.42
C CYS A 104 2.69 9.04 4.54
N GLY A 105 2.41 10.22 5.08
CA GLY A 105 2.24 11.43 4.32
C GLY A 105 1.10 11.33 3.30
N ALA A 106 1.22 12.14 2.24
CA ALA A 106 0.24 12.19 1.17
C ALA A 106 0.06 10.83 0.49
N ALA A 107 -1.20 10.53 0.14
CA ALA A 107 -1.54 9.34 -0.59
C ALA A 107 -0.81 9.25 -1.93
N THR A 108 -0.16 8.11 -2.18
CA THR A 108 0.68 7.91 -3.37
C THR A 108 0.44 6.57 -4.03
N THR A 109 0.78 6.47 -5.32
CA THR A 109 0.80 5.20 -6.04
C THR A 109 2.19 4.60 -5.97
N LEU A 110 2.31 3.41 -5.39
CA LEU A 110 3.61 2.73 -5.33
C LEU A 110 4.05 2.34 -6.75
N PRO A 111 5.24 2.70 -7.23
CA PRO A 111 5.71 2.31 -8.56
C PRO A 111 5.94 0.80 -8.65
N THR A 112 5.69 0.20 -9.82
CA THR A 112 5.86 -1.25 -10.03
C THR A 112 7.28 -1.73 -9.79
N SER A 113 8.28 -0.90 -10.11
CA SER A 113 9.69 -1.18 -9.88
C SER A 113 10.06 -1.43 -8.42
N MET A 114 9.20 -1.05 -7.46
CA MET A 114 9.44 -1.34 -6.03
C MET A 114 9.09 -2.76 -5.63
N PHE A 115 8.22 -3.47 -6.35
CA PHE A 115 7.71 -4.77 -5.92
C PHE A 115 7.79 -5.87 -6.98
N THR A 116 8.08 -5.54 -8.24
CA THR A 116 8.25 -6.55 -9.29
C THR A 116 9.57 -6.40 -10.02
N ASN A 117 10.10 -7.52 -10.53
CA ASN A 117 11.27 -7.56 -11.41
C ASN A 117 10.95 -7.17 -12.87
N GLY A 118 9.71 -6.74 -13.15
CA GLY A 118 9.23 -6.34 -14.48
C GLY A 118 8.40 -7.41 -15.18
N GLN A 119 8.36 -8.65 -14.67
CA GLN A 119 7.46 -9.68 -15.19
C GLN A 119 6.06 -9.47 -14.61
N ILE A 120 5.13 -9.08 -15.47
CA ILE A 120 3.73 -8.78 -15.15
C ILE A 120 2.82 -9.57 -16.09
N GLY A 121 1.78 -10.19 -15.54
CA GLY A 121 0.73 -10.88 -16.29
C GLY A 121 -0.58 -10.11 -16.20
N GLY A 122 -1.25 -9.90 -17.33
CA GLY A 122 -2.63 -9.37 -17.39
C GLY A 122 -2.88 -7.93 -16.88
N SER A 123 -4.15 -7.53 -16.72
CA SER A 123 -4.61 -6.17 -16.37
C SER A 123 -4.79 -5.92 -14.85
N ALA A 124 -4.66 -4.68 -14.38
CA ALA A 124 -4.53 -4.35 -12.94
C ALA A 124 -5.60 -4.91 -11.99
N ASP A 125 -6.77 -5.30 -12.51
CA ASP A 125 -7.97 -5.64 -11.76
C ASP A 125 -8.15 -7.15 -11.51
N ASP A 126 -7.68 -7.98 -12.44
CA ASP A 126 -7.76 -9.44 -12.33
C ASP A 126 -6.50 -10.05 -12.95
N GLY A 127 -5.96 -11.12 -12.36
CA GLY A 127 -4.81 -11.80 -12.97
C GLY A 127 -5.24 -12.32 -14.32
N ALA A 128 -4.96 -11.60 -15.42
CA ALA A 128 -5.65 -11.93 -16.67
C ALA A 128 -5.00 -13.12 -17.38
N THR A 129 -3.73 -13.40 -17.05
CA THR A 129 -2.97 -14.43 -17.73
C THR A 129 -2.93 -15.72 -16.92
N VAL A 130 -3.27 -16.82 -17.58
CA VAL A 130 -3.42 -18.14 -16.96
C VAL A 130 -2.10 -18.91 -17.04
N ALA A 131 -1.65 -19.45 -15.91
CA ALA A 131 -0.54 -20.39 -15.85
C ALA A 131 -0.97 -21.69 -15.15
N THR A 132 -0.47 -22.82 -15.60
CA THR A 132 -0.68 -24.11 -14.93
C THR A 132 0.40 -24.32 -13.89
N VAL A 133 0.02 -24.67 -12.66
CA VAL A 133 0.96 -25.01 -11.59
C VAL A 133 1.72 -26.28 -11.97
N ALA A 134 3.02 -26.15 -12.19
CA ALA A 134 3.89 -27.25 -12.62
C ALA A 134 4.24 -28.22 -11.48
N GLY A 135 4.14 -27.77 -10.23
CA GLY A 135 4.39 -28.57 -9.03
C GLY A 135 5.86 -28.72 -8.62
N ALA A 136 6.80 -28.58 -9.56
CA ALA A 136 8.22 -28.50 -9.24
C ALA A 136 8.49 -27.31 -8.29
N GLY A 137 9.20 -27.53 -7.19
CA GLY A 137 9.56 -26.45 -6.25
C GLY A 137 8.41 -25.90 -5.40
N CYS A 138 7.25 -26.55 -5.37
CA CYS A 138 6.18 -26.20 -4.43
C CYS A 138 6.26 -27.01 -3.14
N ALA A 139 6.02 -26.33 -2.01
CA ALA A 139 5.59 -27.00 -0.80
C ALA A 139 4.09 -27.31 -0.89
N THR A 140 3.67 -28.46 -0.39
CA THR A 140 2.25 -28.81 -0.24
C THR A 140 1.91 -28.96 1.24
N TRP A 141 0.69 -28.57 1.63
CA TRP A 141 0.27 -28.65 3.04
C TRP A 141 -0.46 -29.96 3.38
N ASP A 142 -0.98 -30.69 2.39
CA ASP A 142 -1.62 -32.00 2.56
C ASP A 142 -1.16 -33.06 1.54
N GLY A 143 -0.06 -32.81 0.83
CA GLY A 143 0.43 -33.67 -0.24
C GLY A 143 -0.20 -33.40 -1.62
N SER A 144 -1.23 -32.54 -1.72
CA SER A 144 -1.90 -32.25 -3.00
C SER A 144 -2.10 -30.75 -3.28
N HIS A 145 -2.34 -29.96 -2.24
CA HIS A 145 -2.59 -28.52 -2.32
C HIS A 145 -1.33 -27.72 -1.99
N ILE A 146 -1.06 -26.67 -2.77
CA ILE A 146 0.12 -25.84 -2.60
C ILE A 146 -0.03 -24.93 -1.37
N THR A 147 1.04 -24.81 -0.58
CA THR A 147 1.15 -23.79 0.46
C THR A 147 1.32 -22.42 -0.19
N GLY A 148 0.32 -21.56 -0.05
CA GLY A 148 0.40 -20.16 -0.45
C GLY A 148 0.80 -19.27 0.73
N TYR A 149 1.08 -18.00 0.44
CA TYR A 149 1.40 -16.99 1.46
C TYR A 149 0.61 -15.72 1.18
N GLY A 150 -0.16 -15.23 2.14
CA GLY A 150 -0.90 -13.98 1.96
C GLY A 150 0.02 -12.77 1.82
N ASN A 151 1.22 -12.87 2.38
CA ASN A 151 2.21 -11.80 2.39
C ASN A 151 3.57 -12.32 1.95
N VAL A 152 4.20 -11.56 1.07
CA VAL A 152 5.63 -11.52 0.86
C VAL A 152 6.01 -10.05 1.02
N ARG A 153 7.23 -9.73 1.45
CA ARG A 153 7.74 -8.35 1.37
C ARG A 153 8.43 -8.16 0.02
N PRO A 154 7.70 -7.87 -1.08
CA PRO A 154 8.26 -7.93 -2.43
C PRO A 154 9.29 -6.82 -2.72
N TRP A 155 9.45 -5.86 -1.83
CA TRP A 155 10.45 -4.80 -1.88
C TRP A 155 11.79 -5.18 -1.23
N ASP A 156 11.80 -6.21 -0.38
CA ASP A 156 13.02 -6.74 0.23
C ASP A 156 13.74 -7.68 -0.75
N VAL A 157 15.07 -7.75 -0.64
CA VAL A 157 15.91 -8.65 -1.44
C VAL A 157 16.93 -9.31 -0.49
N PRO A 158 16.77 -10.59 -0.11
CA PRO A 158 15.70 -11.51 -0.52
C PRO A 158 14.34 -11.20 0.13
N ALA A 159 13.25 -11.50 -0.56
CA ALA A 159 11.90 -11.30 -0.06
C ALA A 159 11.49 -12.44 0.89
N GLY A 160 11.02 -12.07 2.09
CA GLY A 160 10.50 -13.01 3.09
C GLY A 160 8.99 -13.22 2.94
N ALA A 161 8.56 -14.48 2.97
CA ALA A 161 7.14 -14.84 3.02
C ALA A 161 6.62 -14.92 4.46
N SER A 162 5.35 -14.59 4.65
CA SER A 162 4.64 -14.71 5.92
C SER A 162 3.16 -15.00 5.67
N ALA A 163 2.40 -15.20 6.76
CA ALA A 163 0.98 -15.54 6.72
C ALA A 163 0.68 -16.72 5.76
N PRO A 164 1.14 -17.95 6.07
CA PRO A 164 0.84 -19.10 5.24
C PRO A 164 -0.68 -19.25 5.11
N VAL A 165 -1.14 -19.47 3.88
CA VAL A 165 -2.54 -19.75 3.57
C VAL A 165 -2.66 -21.16 3.03
N ASN A 166 -3.65 -21.90 3.53
CA ASN A 166 -4.04 -23.21 2.99
C ASN A 166 -4.85 -22.99 1.70
N GLY A 167 -4.17 -22.47 0.68
CA GLY A 167 -4.73 -22.25 -0.64
C GLY A 167 -5.31 -23.55 -1.20
N GLN A 168 -6.35 -23.41 -2.02
CA GLN A 168 -7.06 -24.55 -2.61
C GLN A 168 -6.45 -24.99 -3.95
N VAL A 169 -5.38 -24.34 -4.41
CA VAL A 169 -4.73 -24.65 -5.68
C VAL A 169 -3.92 -25.93 -5.56
N THR A 170 -4.19 -26.89 -6.44
CA THR A 170 -3.44 -28.14 -6.57
C THR A 170 -2.41 -28.08 -7.71
N ILE A 171 -1.47 -29.03 -7.70
CA ILE A 171 -0.58 -29.25 -8.85
C ILE A 171 -1.41 -29.59 -10.09
N GLY A 172 -1.05 -29.02 -11.24
CA GLY A 172 -1.79 -29.17 -12.49
C GLY A 172 -3.01 -28.26 -12.64
N GLN A 173 -3.39 -27.53 -11.58
CA GLN A 173 -4.46 -26.55 -11.67
C GLN A 173 -3.98 -25.28 -12.37
N THR A 174 -4.89 -24.63 -13.10
CA THR A 174 -4.68 -23.28 -13.61
C THR A 174 -4.90 -22.23 -12.54
N VAL A 175 -4.00 -21.25 -12.52
CA VAL A 175 -4.09 -20.03 -11.72
C VAL A 175 -3.97 -18.81 -12.62
N LEU A 176 -4.56 -17.73 -12.16
CA LEU A 176 -4.36 -16.41 -12.72
C LEU A 176 -3.09 -15.85 -12.08
N TRP A 177 -2.08 -15.43 -12.86
CA TRP A 177 -0.87 -14.84 -12.30
C TRP A 177 -0.78 -13.33 -12.61
N ARG A 178 -0.10 -12.58 -11.74
CA ARG A 178 -0.12 -11.10 -11.76
C ARG A 178 1.24 -10.48 -11.95
N TYR A 179 2.20 -10.83 -11.10
CA TYR A 179 3.58 -10.36 -11.23
C TYR A 179 4.53 -11.27 -10.46
N VAL A 180 5.80 -11.24 -10.85
CA VAL A 180 6.89 -11.84 -10.10
C VAL A 180 7.51 -10.79 -9.18
N SER A 181 7.80 -11.15 -7.93
CA SER A 181 8.44 -10.28 -6.94
C SER A 181 9.76 -9.70 -7.46
N ARG A 182 10.21 -8.61 -6.85
CA ARG A 182 11.43 -7.90 -7.24
C ARG A 182 12.67 -8.80 -7.25
N ASP A 183 12.77 -9.71 -6.30
CA ASP A 183 13.87 -10.67 -6.19
C ASP A 183 13.72 -11.89 -7.11
N GLY A 184 12.60 -12.01 -7.84
CA GLY A 184 12.34 -13.13 -8.75
C GLY A 184 11.85 -14.41 -8.09
N ASN A 185 11.76 -14.47 -6.76
CA ASN A 185 11.54 -15.73 -6.03
C ASN A 185 10.08 -16.07 -5.75
N TRP A 186 9.18 -15.10 -5.91
CA TRP A 186 7.76 -15.25 -5.60
C TRP A 186 6.89 -14.77 -6.75
N VAL A 187 5.72 -15.36 -6.89
CA VAL A 187 4.71 -14.94 -7.86
C VAL A 187 3.39 -14.70 -7.15
N MET A 188 2.78 -13.53 -7.38
CA MET A 188 1.41 -13.25 -6.93
C MET A 188 0.44 -13.91 -7.90
N VAL A 189 -0.44 -14.75 -7.35
CA VAL A 189 -1.47 -15.47 -8.11
C VAL A 189 -2.86 -15.22 -7.52
N ARG A 190 -3.87 -15.50 -8.32
CA ARG A 190 -5.27 -15.61 -7.93
C ARG A 190 -5.80 -16.99 -8.28
N ASP A 191 -6.43 -17.66 -7.31
CA ASP A 191 -7.27 -18.82 -7.58
C ASP A 191 -8.58 -18.34 -8.24
N PRO A 192 -8.86 -18.70 -9.51
CA PRO A 192 -10.05 -18.22 -10.22
C PRO A 192 -11.37 -18.73 -9.61
N ARG A 193 -11.32 -19.76 -8.74
CA ARG A 193 -12.49 -20.30 -8.04
C ARG A 193 -12.78 -19.54 -6.74
N ALA A 194 -11.82 -18.79 -6.23
CA ALA A 194 -12.05 -17.95 -5.08
C ALA A 194 -12.98 -16.79 -5.49
N GLY A 195 -13.93 -16.49 -4.62
CA GLY A 195 -14.98 -15.50 -4.85
C GLY A 195 -14.46 -14.05 -4.83
N GLY A 196 -15.26 -13.16 -4.24
CA GLY A 196 -14.99 -11.73 -4.23
C GLY A 196 -13.67 -11.35 -3.55
N THR A 197 -13.18 -10.15 -3.87
CA THR A 197 -11.95 -9.57 -3.30
C THR A 197 -12.18 -8.78 -2.01
N ASP A 198 -13.41 -8.79 -1.50
CA ASP A 198 -13.89 -7.83 -0.51
C ASP A 198 -13.66 -8.28 0.94
N GLY A 199 -12.84 -9.32 1.14
CA GLY A 199 -12.38 -9.71 2.47
C GLY A 199 -13.26 -10.69 3.24
N GLN A 200 -14.18 -11.37 2.56
CA GLN A 200 -15.00 -12.43 3.13
C GLN A 200 -14.89 -13.71 2.30
N GLY A 201 -14.80 -14.86 2.97
CA GLY A 201 -14.69 -16.18 2.34
C GLY A 201 -13.24 -16.61 2.06
N LEU A 202 -13.05 -17.42 1.02
CA LEU A 202 -11.73 -17.95 0.65
C LEU A 202 -10.83 -16.85 0.08
N GLN A 203 -9.63 -16.68 0.65
CA GLN A 203 -8.63 -15.76 0.13
C GLN A 203 -8.16 -16.23 -1.26
N GLY A 204 -8.55 -15.49 -2.29
CA GLY A 204 -8.20 -15.82 -3.67
C GLY A 204 -6.81 -15.41 -4.08
N TRP A 205 -6.25 -14.35 -3.47
CA TRP A 205 -4.97 -13.77 -3.82
C TRP A 205 -3.88 -14.15 -2.82
N TYR A 206 -2.78 -14.70 -3.31
CA TYR A 206 -1.63 -15.06 -2.48
C TYR A 206 -0.37 -15.24 -3.32
N PHE A 207 0.76 -15.22 -2.65
CA PHE A 207 2.06 -15.54 -3.22
C PHE A 207 2.32 -17.04 -3.21
N MET A 208 3.02 -17.50 -4.23
CA MET A 208 3.60 -18.84 -4.32
C MET A 208 5.09 -18.71 -4.66
N PRO A 209 5.93 -19.70 -4.32
CA PRO A 209 7.29 -19.76 -4.83
C PRO A 209 7.29 -19.72 -6.35
N ARG A 210 8.19 -18.95 -6.97
CA ARG A 210 8.26 -18.81 -8.43
C ARG A 210 8.46 -20.15 -9.13
N GLY A 211 9.20 -21.06 -8.51
CA GLY A 211 9.43 -22.41 -9.01
C GLY A 211 8.14 -23.20 -9.28
N CYS A 212 7.05 -22.88 -8.57
CA CYS A 212 5.75 -23.55 -8.73
C CYS A 212 5.12 -23.40 -10.11
N LEU A 213 5.50 -22.35 -10.86
CA LEU A 213 4.99 -22.07 -12.19
C LEU A 213 6.07 -22.34 -13.24
N PRO A 214 5.69 -22.58 -14.52
CA PRO A 214 6.65 -22.80 -15.61
C PRO A 214 7.72 -21.71 -15.68
N ALA A 215 8.92 -22.06 -16.12
CA ALA A 215 10.04 -21.12 -16.21
C ALA A 215 9.73 -19.91 -17.12
N VAL A 216 8.91 -20.11 -18.15
CA VAL A 216 8.37 -19.05 -18.99
C VAL A 216 6.89 -18.86 -18.63
N LEU A 217 6.55 -17.66 -18.14
CA LEU A 217 5.16 -17.30 -17.89
C LEU A 217 4.53 -16.70 -19.15
N PRO A 218 3.28 -17.05 -19.48
CA PRO A 218 2.55 -16.40 -20.56
C PRO A 218 2.31 -14.93 -20.23
N GLY A 219 2.46 -14.04 -21.21
CA GLY A 219 2.20 -12.58 -21.10
C GLY A 219 0.72 -12.25 -21.15
#